data_AF-A0A924FUI7-F1
#
_entry.id   AF-A0A924FUI7-F1
#
_cell.length_a   1.000
_cell.length_b   1.000
_cell.length_c   1.000
_cell.angle_alpha   90.00
_cell.angle_beta   90.00
_cell.angle_gamma   90.00
#
_symmetry.space_group_name_H-M   'P 1'
#
loop_
_entity.id
_entity.type
_entity.pdbx_description
1 polymer ?
#
loop_
_entity_poly.entity_id
_entity_poly.type
_entity_poly.pdbx_seq_one_letter_code
_entity_poly.pdbx_strand_id
1 'polypeptide(L)' 'MADQQISDAGIAVMCDIARASGLDLDDNKQLVLDRLIAGGLVEVAQPARPVESIRFALTADGQRLLDARGVGANES' A
#
# COMPACT_ATOMS: atom_id res chain seq x y z
N MET A 1 2.07 -5.42 -20.52
CA MET A 1 1.32 -5.20 -19.28
C MET A 1 2.16 -4.23 -18.48
N ALA A 2 1.61 -3.07 -18.13
CA ALA A 2 2.39 -1.92 -17.70
C ALA A 2 3.27 -2.27 -16.49
N ASP A 3 4.58 -2.22 -16.71
CA ASP A 3 5.57 -1.99 -15.65
C ASP A 3 5.26 -0.62 -15.07
N GLN A 4 4.28 -0.57 -14.18
CA GLN A 4 4.09 0.61 -13.36
C GLN A 4 5.26 0.60 -12.38
N GLN A 5 6.31 1.33 -12.75
CA GLN A 5 7.55 1.40 -11.99
C GLN A 5 7.26 2.14 -10.67
N ILE A 6 6.76 1.42 -9.67
CA ILE A 6 6.50 1.98 -8.33
C ILE A 6 7.84 2.35 -7.72
N SER A 7 7.97 3.61 -7.32
CA SER A 7 9.16 4.13 -6.61
C SER A 7 9.33 3.46 -5.24
N ASP A 8 10.54 3.44 -4.70
CA ASP A 8 10.83 2.88 -3.37
C ASP A 8 9.93 3.43 -2.26
N ALA A 9 9.57 4.72 -2.35
CA ALA A 9 8.60 5.35 -1.43
C ALA A 9 7.20 4.68 -1.48
N GLY A 10 6.76 4.27 -2.67
CA GLY A 10 5.50 3.54 -2.85
C GLY A 10 5.55 2.15 -2.25
N ILE A 11 6.68 1.44 -2.42
CA ILE A 11 6.89 0.12 -1.79
C ILE A 11 6.85 0.25 -0.26
N ALA A 12 7.54 1.26 0.29
CA ALA A 12 7.57 1.51 1.73
C ALA A 12 6.16 1.74 2.30
N VAL A 13 5.36 2.59 1.64
CA VAL A 13 3.95 2.84 2.02
C VAL A 13 3.12 1.57 1.94
N MET A 14 3.25 0.79 0.86
CA MET A 14 2.53 -0.48 0.74
C MET A 14 2.92 -1.49 1.84
N CYS A 15 4.19 -1.51 2.25
CA CYS A 15 4.68 -2.38 3.32
C CYS A 15 4.17 -1.94 4.71
N ASP A 16 4.12 -0.63 4.99
CA ASP A 16 3.50 -0.08 6.20
C ASP A 16 2.01 -0.47 6.28
N ILE A 17 1.28 -0.32 5.16
CA ILE A 17 -0.13 -0.72 5.04
C ILE A 17 -0.28 -2.23 5.29
N ALA A 18 0.55 -3.07 4.65
CA ALA A 18 0.51 -4.52 4.81
C ALA A 18 0.77 -4.97 6.26
N ARG A 19 1.64 -4.27 6.99
CA ARG A 19 1.96 -4.57 8.38
C ARG A 19 0.87 -4.12 9.35
N ALA A 20 -0.14 -3.37 8.89
CA ALA A 20 -1.15 -2.72 9.72
C ALA A 20 -0.55 -1.84 10.85
N SER A 21 0.73 -1.49 10.75
CA SER A 21 1.34 -0.47 11.58
C SER A 21 0.80 0.85 11.07
N GLY A 22 0.02 1.55 11.91
CA GLY A 22 -0.66 2.79 11.53
C GLY A 22 0.21 3.65 10.62
N LEU A 23 -0.26 3.87 9.40
CA LEU A 23 0.46 4.63 8.39
C LEU A 23 0.47 6.08 8.85
N ASP A 24 1.62 6.55 9.32
CA ASP A 24 1.82 7.97 9.55
C ASP A 24 1.83 8.67 8.19
N LEU A 25 0.79 9.47 7.94
CA LEU A 25 0.52 10.08 6.64
C LEU A 25 0.96 11.55 6.65
N ASP A 26 2.26 11.79 6.47
CA ASP A 26 2.76 13.10 6.07
C ASP A 26 2.30 13.45 4.64
N ASP A 27 2.28 14.74 4.28
CA ASP A 27 1.88 15.24 2.96
C ASP A 27 2.53 14.47 1.78
N ASN A 28 3.82 14.11 1.93
CA ASN A 28 4.54 13.36 0.91
C ASN A 28 4.06 11.90 0.79
N LYS A 29 3.77 11.24 1.91
CA LYS A 29 3.23 9.87 1.94
C LYS A 29 1.78 9.84 1.46
N GLN A 30 1.02 10.90 1.74
CA GLN A 30 -0.34 11.07 1.28
C GLN A 30 -0.42 11.16 -0.25
N LEU A 31 0.51 11.90 -0.87
CA LEU A 31 0.61 12.01 -2.33
C LEU A 31 1.03 10.67 -2.98
N VAL A 32 1.92 9.92 -2.33
CA VAL A 32 2.28 8.56 -2.78
C VAL A 32 1.09 7.61 -2.66
N LEU A 33 0.38 7.65 -1.53
CA LEU A 33 -0.81 6.84 -1.28
C LEU A 33 -1.90 7.13 -2.32
N ASP A 34 -2.17 8.40 -2.62
CA ASP A 34 -3.16 8.80 -3.63
C ASP A 34 -2.84 8.21 -5.01
N ARG A 35 -1.56 8.23 -5.41
CA ARG A 35 -1.12 7.57 -6.65
C ARG A 35 -1.28 6.05 -6.62
N LEU A 36 -1.05 5.41 -5.48
CA LEU A 36 -1.26 3.96 -5.33
C LEU A 36 -2.75 3.60 -5.40
N ILE A 37 -3.62 4.42 -4.83
CA ILE A 37 -5.08 4.27 -4.92
C ILE A 37 -5.55 4.49 -6.37
N ALA A 38 -5.09 5.56 -7.02
CA ALA A 38 -5.38 5.84 -8.42
C ALA A 38 -4.87 4.72 -9.35
N GLY A 39 -3.76 4.07 -8.96
CA GLY A 39 -3.20 2.91 -9.65
C GLY A 39 -3.90 1.58 -9.35
N GLY A 40 -4.91 1.56 -8.47
CA GLY A 40 -5.66 0.34 -8.09
C GLY A 40 -4.86 -0.66 -7.23
N LEU A 41 -3.77 -0.21 -6.60
CA LEU A 41 -2.88 -1.05 -5.79
C LEU A 41 -3.22 -1.00 -4.29
N VAL A 42 -3.85 0.09 -3.86
CA VAL A 42 -4.34 0.31 -2.51
C VAL A 42 -5.80 0.68 -2.58
N GLU A 43 -6.59 0.21 -1.63
CA GLU A 43 -7.98 0.60 -1.44
C GLU A 43 -8.19 1.18 -0.04
N VAL A 44 -9.18 2.09 0.06
CA VAL A 44 -9.57 2.68 1.35
C VAL A 44 -10.51 1.70 2.04
N ALA A 45 -10.04 1.06 3.09
CA ALA A 45 -10.85 0.21 3.94
C ALA A 45 -11.68 1.12 4.86
N GLN A 46 -12.99 1.17 4.64
CA GLN A 46 -13.87 1.92 5.52
C GLN A 46 -13.76 1.36 6.95
N PRO A 47 -13.59 2.24 7.95
CA PRO A 47 -13.57 1.79 9.33
C PRO A 47 -14.94 1.19 9.67
N ALA A 48 -14.93 0.00 10.30
CA ALA A 48 -16.15 -0.67 10.75
C ALA A 48 -16.89 0.14 11.84
N ARG A 49 -16.21 1.11 12.47
CA ARG A 49 -16.77 2.01 13.47
C ARG A 49 -16.40 3.45 13.16
N PRO A 50 -17.30 4.42 13.40
CA PRO A 50 -17.07 5.84 13.12
C PRO A 50 -15.95 6.49 13.95
N VAL A 51 -15.40 5.81 14.95
CA VAL A 51 -14.29 6.27 15.81
C VAL A 51 -12.92 5.78 15.34
N GLU A 52 -12.86 4.82 14.42
CA GLU A 52 -11.58 4.31 13.92
C GLU A 52 -11.03 5.22 12.82
N SER A 53 -9.74 5.51 12.89
CA SER A 53 -9.00 6.17 11.81
C SER A 53 -9.17 5.40 10.49
N ILE A 54 -9.20 6.16 9.38
CA ILE A 54 -9.28 5.60 8.02
C ILE A 54 -8.21 4.51 7.87
N ARG A 55 -8.62 3.30 7.50
CA ARG A 55 -7.71 2.19 7.21
C ARG A 55 -7.49 2.10 5.72
N PHE A 56 -6.32 1.63 5.34
CA PHE A 56 -5.98 1.31 3.97
C PHE A 56 -5.66 -0.18 3.91
N ALA A 57 -6.00 -0.79 2.78
CA ALA A 57 -5.69 -2.19 2.50
C ALA A 57 -5.06 -2.30 1.12
N LEU A 58 -4.19 -3.29 0.95
CA LEU A 58 -3.65 -3.62 -0.38
C LEU A 58 -4.70 -4.38 -1.18
N THR A 59 -4.80 -4.05 -2.46
CA THR A 59 -5.59 -4.86 -3.40
C THR A 59 -4.82 -6.13 -3.76
N ALA A 60 -5.48 -7.09 -4.42
CA ALA A 60 -4.81 -8.30 -4.89
C ALA A 60 -3.61 -8.00 -5.83
N ASP A 61 -3.73 -6.96 -6.67
CA ASP A 61 -2.64 -6.50 -7.52
C ASP A 61 -1.52 -5.83 -6.73
N GLY A 62 -1.85 -5.01 -5.72
CA GLY A 62 -0.86 -4.43 -4.82
C GLY A 62 -0.05 -5.49 -4.07
N GLN A 63 -0.72 -6.51 -3.55
CA GLN A 63 -0.06 -7.63 -2.88
C GLN A 63 0.84 -8.42 -3.84
N ARG A 64 0.35 -8.76 -5.03
CA ARG A 64 1.15 -9.47 -6.06
C ARG A 64 2.41 -8.69 -6.46
N LEU A 65 2.33 -7.37 -6.52
CA LEU A 65 3.47 -6.53 -6.88
C LEU A 65 4.52 -6.51 -5.77
N LEU A 66 4.11 -6.45 -4.50
CA LEU A 66 5.02 -6.60 -3.35
C LEU A 66 5.72 -7.96 -3.35
N ASP A 67 4.95 -9.03 -3.55
CA ASP A 67 5.47 -10.40 -3.65
C ASP A 67 6.46 -10.56 -4.81
N ALA A 68 6.14 -10.02 -6.00
CA ALA A 68 6.98 -10.10 -7.19
C ALA A 68 8.31 -9.34 -7.03
N ARG A 69 8.38 -8.35 -6.13
CA ARG A 69 9.62 -7.61 -5.81
C ARG A 69 10.46 -8.29 -4.71
N GLY A 70 10.06 -9.46 -4.22
CA GLY A 70 10.82 -10.22 -3.23
C GLY A 70 10.58 -9.77 -1.79
N VAL A 71 9.56 -8.95 -1.52
CA VAL A 71 9.10 -8.66 -0.16
C VAL A 71 8.22 -9.84 0.29
N GLY A 72 8.82 -11.02 0.48
CA GLY A 72 8.14 -12.24 0.91
C GLY A 72 8.64 -13.55 0.30
N ALA A 73 9.39 -13.50 -0.82
CA ALA A 73 9.71 -14.70 -1.62
C ALA A 73 11.20 -15.11 -1.63
N ASN A 74 12.01 -14.71 -0.64
CA ASN A 74 13.41 -15.17 -0.53
C ASN A 74 13.74 -15.89 0.80
N GLU A 75 12.79 -16.64 1.36
CA GLU A 75 13.12 -17.68 2.33
C GLU A 75 12.67 -19.04 1.80
N SER A 76 13.50 -19.67 0.96
CA SER A 76 13.57 -21.12 0.73
C SER A 76 14.86 -21.48 -0.01
#